data_AF-A0A094I7D9-F1
#
_entry.id   AF-A0A094I7D9-F1
#
_cell.length_a   1.000
_cell.length_b   1.000
_cell.length_c   1.000
_cell.angle_alpha   90.00
_cell.angle_beta   90.00
_cell.angle_gamma   90.00
#
_symmetry.space_group_name_H-M   'P 1'
#
loop_
_entity.id
_entity.type
_entity.pdbx_description
1 polymer ?
#
loop_
_entity_poly.entity_id
_entity_poly.type
_entity_poly.pdbx_seq_one_letter_code
_entity_poly.pdbx_strand_id
1 'polypeptide(L)'
;MARSARQAAVNPFSTAANPVPSPHAPSHASRTAIPAPLHLTMAHRIITQVVITGTRVLGRAFTEAYKQAAASSNYQKAQSKANGGAGGAGYAHSGLTLEEACKILNVKPPQGGKTDMEDVTTRFKKLFDVNDPKKGGSFYLQSKVLRARERIESEVRKAEEAESREEELKAGWKPKS
;
A
#
# COMPACT_ATOMS: atom_id res chain seq x y z
N MET A 1 -26.41 -20.67 43.76
CA MET A 1 -26.04 -19.68 44.79
C MET A 1 -25.24 -18.59 44.09
N ALA A 2 -25.82 -17.41 43.78
CA ALA A 2 -25.82 -16.18 44.63
C ALA A 2 -24.37 -15.65 44.84
N ARG A 3 -23.96 -14.40 44.63
CA ARG A 3 -24.51 -13.04 44.41
C ARG A 3 -23.30 -12.18 43.93
N SER A 4 -23.41 -11.31 42.91
CA SER A 4 -23.72 -9.86 43.00
C SER A 4 -22.78 -9.00 43.88
N ALA A 5 -22.05 -8.06 43.25
CA ALA A 5 -21.91 -6.62 43.58
C ALA A 5 -20.85 -6.00 42.63
N ARG A 6 -21.14 -5.01 41.76
CA ARG A 6 -21.30 -3.56 42.00
C ARG A 6 -20.13 -2.98 42.81
N GLN A 7 -19.55 -1.80 42.59
CA GLN A 7 -19.71 -0.62 41.73
C GLN A 7 -18.80 0.44 42.40
N ALA A 8 -18.15 1.36 41.67
CA ALA A 8 -18.00 2.78 42.06
C ALA A 8 -16.86 3.47 41.29
N ALA A 9 -17.27 4.46 40.50
CA ALA A 9 -16.45 5.57 40.05
C ALA A 9 -16.22 6.55 41.21
N VAL A 10 -15.05 7.19 41.27
CA VAL A 10 -14.82 8.42 42.04
C VAL A 10 -13.77 9.27 41.31
N ASN A 11 -14.22 10.37 40.70
CA ASN A 11 -13.43 11.59 40.55
C ASN A 11 -13.68 12.45 41.81
N PRO A 12 -12.67 13.15 42.31
CA PRO A 12 -12.92 14.53 42.69
C PRO A 12 -11.77 15.49 42.34
N PHE A 13 -12.15 16.51 41.58
CA PHE A 13 -11.54 17.83 41.48
C PHE A 13 -11.15 18.36 42.87
N SER A 14 -9.90 18.81 43.03
CA SER A 14 -9.46 19.55 44.23
C SER A 14 -8.65 20.79 43.85
N THR A 15 -9.20 21.92 44.29
CA THR A 15 -8.77 23.31 44.21
C THR A 15 -7.61 23.64 45.16
N ALA A 16 -6.66 24.47 44.72
CA ALA A 16 -5.85 25.39 45.55
C ALA A 16 -5.19 26.42 44.62
N ALA A 17 -5.70 27.65 44.48
CA ALA A 17 -5.49 28.81 45.35
C ALA A 17 -4.01 29.24 45.48
N ASN A 18 -3.65 30.39 44.90
CA ASN A 18 -2.60 31.27 45.42
C ASN A 18 -2.79 32.74 44.96
N PRO A 19 -2.39 33.74 45.77
CA PRO A 19 -3.04 35.05 45.84
C PRO A 19 -2.40 36.21 45.05
N VAL A 20 -3.18 37.28 44.96
CA VAL A 20 -2.97 38.61 44.34
C VAL A 20 -1.80 39.39 44.96
N PRO A 21 -1.13 40.26 44.18
CA PRO A 21 -1.02 41.65 44.62
C PRO A 21 -1.27 42.69 43.51
N SER A 22 -2.08 43.72 43.81
CA SER A 22 -2.08 45.03 43.11
C SER A 22 -1.02 45.92 43.77
N PRO A 23 -0.49 47.00 43.13
CA PRO A 23 -1.25 48.27 43.03
C PRO A 23 -0.93 49.17 41.80
N HIS A 24 -1.72 50.24 41.67
CA HIS A 24 -1.47 51.60 41.11
C HIS A 24 -1.16 51.85 39.60
N ALA A 25 -2.06 52.63 38.97
CA ALA A 25 -1.81 53.54 37.83
C ALA A 25 -1.54 54.98 38.39
N PRO A 26 -1.30 56.09 37.63
CA PRO A 26 -1.36 56.33 36.16
C PRO A 26 -0.20 57.23 35.60
N SER A 27 -0.25 57.65 34.31
CA SER A 27 0.12 59.01 33.80
C SER A 27 0.71 59.06 32.36
N HIS A 28 -0.02 59.77 31.48
CA HIS A 28 0.35 60.63 30.34
C HIS A 28 1.68 60.47 29.56
N ALA A 29 1.60 60.40 28.22
CA ALA A 29 1.93 61.53 27.31
C ALA A 29 2.15 61.07 25.85
N SER A 30 1.42 61.73 24.95
CA SER A 30 1.58 61.66 23.49
C SER A 30 2.84 62.41 23.05
N ARG A 31 3.69 61.85 22.17
CA ARG A 31 4.50 62.68 21.23
C ARG A 31 5.05 61.93 20.01
N THR A 32 4.61 62.43 18.85
CA THR A 32 5.32 62.63 17.57
C THR A 32 5.81 61.46 16.73
N ALA A 33 5.21 61.39 15.54
CA ALA A 33 5.64 60.69 14.34
C ALA A 33 6.99 61.20 13.78
N ILE A 34 7.73 60.31 13.12
CA ILE A 34 8.70 60.62 12.06
C ILE A 34 8.40 59.66 10.88
N PRO A 35 8.19 60.15 9.64
CA PRO A 35 7.81 59.32 8.50
C PRO A 35 9.00 58.86 7.63
N ALA A 36 9.07 57.52 7.41
CA ALA A 36 9.57 56.76 6.23
C ALA A 36 11.07 56.97 5.77
N PRO A 37 11.73 56.02 5.03
CA PRO A 37 11.20 55.53 3.76
C PRO A 37 11.58 54.08 3.34
N LEU A 38 10.93 53.63 2.25
CA LEU A 38 11.35 52.61 1.27
C LEU A 38 11.00 51.13 1.53
N HIS A 39 9.73 50.83 1.31
CA HIS A 39 9.13 49.50 1.12
C HIS A 39 9.58 48.77 -0.17
N LEU A 40 10.70 49.14 -0.80
CA LEU A 40 11.18 48.44 -2.00
C LEU A 40 11.88 47.10 -1.65
N THR A 41 12.09 46.84 -0.35
CA THR A 41 12.73 45.61 0.14
C THR A 41 11.77 44.53 0.63
N MET A 42 10.47 44.83 0.77
CA MET A 42 9.54 43.89 1.39
C MET A 42 9.09 42.78 0.43
N ALA A 43 8.96 43.07 -0.86
CA ALA A 43 8.52 42.08 -1.86
C ALA A 43 9.54 40.94 -2.05
N HIS A 44 10.84 41.25 -2.17
CA HIS A 44 11.86 40.21 -2.32
C HIS A 44 12.03 39.37 -1.04
N ARG A 45 11.80 39.95 0.14
CA ARG A 45 11.81 39.21 1.42
C ARG A 45 10.63 38.26 1.53
N ILE A 46 9.44 38.68 1.09
CA ILE A 46 8.25 37.82 1.04
C ILE A 46 8.44 36.71 0.00
N ILE A 47 8.93 37.02 -1.20
CA ILE A 47 9.19 36.03 -2.25
C ILE A 47 10.24 35.01 -1.79
N THR A 48 11.34 35.45 -1.20
CA THR A 48 12.38 34.55 -0.68
C THR A 48 11.87 33.68 0.47
N GLN A 49 11.04 34.21 1.37
CA GLN A 49 10.40 33.42 2.43
C GLN A 49 9.44 32.35 1.88
N VAL A 50 8.61 32.69 0.88
CA VAL A 50 7.70 31.75 0.24
C VAL A 50 8.46 30.66 -0.51
N VAL A 51 9.52 31.01 -1.25
CA VAL A 51 10.34 30.04 -1.97
C VAL A 51 11.08 29.12 -1.00
N ILE A 52 11.71 29.64 0.06
CA ILE A 52 12.46 28.82 1.03
C ILE A 52 11.51 27.89 1.80
N THR A 53 10.33 28.38 2.19
CA THR A 53 9.36 27.58 2.93
C THR A 53 8.70 26.55 2.02
N GLY A 54 8.29 26.95 0.80
CA GLY A 54 7.69 26.07 -0.19
C GLY A 54 8.64 24.96 -0.64
N THR A 55 9.92 25.26 -0.91
CA THR A 55 10.91 24.26 -1.30
C THR A 55 11.23 23.25 -0.20
N ARG A 56 11.20 23.65 1.09
CA ARG A 56 11.40 22.71 2.21
C ARG A 56 10.24 21.73 2.38
N VAL A 57 9.00 22.21 2.21
CA VAL A 57 7.80 21.37 2.32
C VAL A 57 7.70 20.41 1.15
N LEU A 58 7.80 20.94 -0.08
CA LEU A 58 7.76 20.13 -1.30
C LEU A 58 8.95 19.16 -1.35
N GLY A 59 10.18 19.62 -1.06
CA GLY A 59 11.38 18.80 -1.09
C GLY A 59 11.34 17.61 -0.13
N ARG A 60 10.82 17.78 1.09
CA ARG A 60 10.63 16.67 2.04
C ARG A 60 9.57 15.68 1.57
N ALA A 61 8.44 16.16 1.04
CA ALA A 61 7.41 15.29 0.50
C ALA A 61 7.91 14.46 -0.70
N PHE A 62 8.68 15.07 -1.61
CA PHE A 62 9.27 14.37 -2.74
C PHE A 62 10.32 13.34 -2.31
N THR A 63 11.18 13.62 -1.33
CA THR A 63 12.17 12.63 -0.86
C THR A 63 11.53 11.48 -0.11
N GLU A 64 10.51 11.73 0.71
CA GLU A 64 9.74 10.69 1.38
C GLU A 64 8.97 9.82 0.37
N ALA A 65 8.30 10.44 -0.61
CA ALA A 65 7.63 9.72 -1.68
C ALA A 65 8.61 8.93 -2.55
N TYR A 66 9.78 9.49 -2.88
CA TYR A 66 10.82 8.77 -3.62
C TYR A 66 11.36 7.58 -2.84
N LYS A 67 11.60 7.74 -1.52
CA LYS A 67 12.01 6.64 -0.64
C LYS A 67 10.93 5.56 -0.57
N GLN A 68 9.65 5.94 -0.50
CA GLN A 68 8.53 4.99 -0.51
C GLN A 68 8.38 4.28 -1.86
N ALA A 69 8.58 4.98 -2.99
CA ALA A 69 8.57 4.39 -4.33
C ALA A 69 9.78 3.44 -4.54
N ALA A 70 10.96 3.81 -4.05
CA ALA A 70 12.15 2.96 -4.07
C ALA A 70 11.99 1.74 -3.16
N ALA A 71 11.43 1.90 -1.97
CA ALA A 71 11.18 0.79 -1.04
C ALA A 71 10.11 -0.17 -1.58
N SER A 72 9.00 0.34 -2.12
CA SER A 72 7.94 -0.48 -2.72
C SER A 72 8.39 -1.17 -4.00
N SER A 73 9.23 -0.54 -4.83
CA SER A 73 9.80 -1.19 -6.01
C SER A 73 10.83 -2.26 -5.65
N ASN A 74 11.65 -2.04 -4.62
CA ASN A 74 12.57 -3.07 -4.11
C ASN A 74 11.83 -4.24 -3.46
N TYR A 75 10.76 -3.98 -2.71
CA TYR A 75 9.90 -5.02 -2.16
C TYR A 75 9.22 -5.84 -3.27
N GLN A 76 8.67 -5.18 -4.29
CA GLN A 76 8.09 -5.85 -5.46
C GLN A 76 9.14 -6.66 -6.24
N LYS A 77 10.36 -6.15 -6.42
CA LYS A 77 11.47 -6.89 -7.06
C LYS A 77 11.92 -8.09 -6.23
N ALA A 78 12.01 -7.95 -4.90
CA ALA A 78 12.36 -9.03 -4.00
C ALA A 78 11.28 -10.12 -3.97
N GLN A 79 10.00 -9.72 -3.96
CA GLN A 79 8.87 -10.64 -4.03
C GLN A 79 8.81 -11.34 -5.39
N SER A 80 9.11 -10.63 -6.48
CA SER A 80 9.23 -11.23 -7.82
C SER A 80 10.37 -12.27 -7.87
N LYS A 81 11.49 -12.03 -7.18
CA LYS A 81 12.62 -12.97 -7.14
C LYS A 81 12.35 -14.19 -6.26
N ALA A 82 11.60 -14.04 -5.16
CA ALA A 82 11.20 -15.14 -4.30
C ALA A 82 10.12 -16.05 -4.93
N ASN A 83 9.29 -15.51 -5.84
CA ASN A 83 8.20 -16.22 -6.53
C ASN A 83 8.51 -16.59 -8.00
N GLY A 84 9.79 -16.75 -8.39
CA GLY A 84 10.16 -17.21 -9.74
C GLY A 84 10.07 -16.11 -10.80
N GLY A 85 10.91 -15.08 -10.68
CA GLY A 85 10.77 -13.83 -11.43
C GLY A 85 11.02 -13.93 -12.94
N ALA A 86 10.03 -13.48 -13.71
CA ALA A 86 10.17 -12.48 -14.79
C ALA A 86 8.80 -12.18 -15.41
N GLY A 87 8.50 -10.90 -15.61
CA GLY A 87 7.45 -10.45 -16.52
C GLY A 87 6.14 -10.03 -15.88
N GLY A 88 5.93 -8.72 -15.80
CA GLY A 88 4.57 -8.16 -15.85
C GLY A 88 4.29 -7.09 -14.81
N ALA A 89 4.69 -5.86 -15.11
CA ALA A 89 3.97 -4.65 -14.70
C ALA A 89 2.55 -4.58 -15.34
N GLY A 90 1.85 -5.72 -15.44
CA GLY A 90 0.57 -5.88 -16.15
C GLY A 90 -0.58 -6.40 -15.26
N TYR A 91 -0.31 -6.81 -14.02
CA TYR A 91 -1.35 -7.36 -13.12
C TYR A 91 -1.43 -6.62 -11.78
N ALA A 92 -0.93 -5.38 -11.75
CA ALA A 92 -0.73 -4.54 -10.56
C ALA A 92 -2.02 -4.12 -9.80
N HIS A 93 -3.15 -4.78 -10.03
CA HIS A 93 -4.34 -4.65 -9.19
C HIS A 93 -4.64 -5.88 -8.32
N SER A 94 -3.88 -6.99 -8.43
CA SER A 94 -3.83 -8.00 -7.36
C SER A 94 -2.64 -8.93 -7.55
N GLY A 95 -1.57 -8.73 -6.78
CA GLY A 95 -0.46 -9.68 -6.65
C GLY A 95 -0.92 -11.01 -6.06
N LEU A 96 -1.66 -11.80 -6.84
CA LEU A 96 -2.15 -13.11 -6.49
C LEU A 96 -1.00 -14.11 -6.62
N THR A 97 -0.55 -14.66 -5.50
CA THR A 97 0.48 -15.69 -5.49
C THR A 97 -0.09 -17.02 -6.01
N LEU A 98 0.78 -17.92 -6.49
CA LEU A 98 0.36 -19.26 -6.90
C LEU A 98 -0.27 -20.02 -5.72
N GLU A 99 0.29 -19.88 -4.51
CA GLU A 99 -0.23 -20.52 -3.31
C GLU A 99 -1.64 -20.02 -2.96
N GLU A 100 -1.89 -18.71 -3.05
CA GLU A 100 -3.23 -18.13 -2.86
C GLU A 100 -4.21 -18.63 -3.93
N ALA A 101 -3.78 -18.73 -5.19
CA ALA A 101 -4.62 -19.25 -6.27
C ALA A 101 -5.04 -20.70 -6.01
N CYS A 102 -4.10 -21.56 -5.59
CA CYS A 102 -4.39 -22.94 -5.20
C CYS A 102 -5.37 -23.00 -4.03
N LYS A 103 -5.23 -22.12 -3.02
CA LYS A 103 -6.16 -22.04 -1.89
C LYS A 103 -7.55 -21.58 -2.31
N ILE A 104 -7.67 -20.58 -3.19
CA ILE A 104 -8.96 -20.07 -3.69
C ILE A 104 -9.73 -21.17 -4.42
N LEU A 105 -9.06 -21.96 -5.28
CA LEU A 105 -9.69 -23.06 -6.00
C LEU A 105 -9.75 -24.36 -5.21
N ASN A 106 -9.21 -24.38 -3.99
CA ASN A 106 -9.12 -25.55 -3.12
C ASN A 106 -8.44 -26.76 -3.80
N VAL A 107 -7.42 -26.50 -4.61
CA VAL A 107 -6.61 -27.52 -5.28
C VAL A 107 -5.29 -27.71 -4.55
N LYS A 108 -4.70 -28.91 -4.68
CA LYS A 108 -3.39 -29.17 -4.09
C LYS A 108 -2.32 -28.31 -4.78
N PRO A 109 -1.34 -27.78 -4.03
CA PRO A 109 -0.16 -27.16 -4.63
C PRO A 109 0.52 -28.14 -5.59
N PRO A 110 1.17 -27.68 -6.66
CA PRO A 110 1.83 -28.55 -7.63
C PRO A 110 2.84 -29.46 -6.92
N GLN A 111 2.53 -30.76 -6.84
CA GLN A 111 3.42 -31.76 -6.26
C GLN A 111 4.34 -32.25 -7.37
N GLY A 112 5.62 -31.89 -7.31
CA GLY A 112 6.62 -32.29 -8.31
C GLY A 112 6.45 -31.59 -9.67
N GLY A 113 5.99 -30.33 -9.69
CA GLY A 113 5.91 -29.51 -10.90
C GLY A 113 4.67 -29.74 -11.77
N LYS A 114 3.84 -30.75 -11.47
CA LYS A 114 2.62 -31.05 -12.21
C LYS A 114 1.39 -30.54 -11.47
N THR A 115 0.65 -29.66 -12.12
CA THR A 115 -0.67 -29.21 -11.67
C THR A 115 -1.74 -30.06 -12.34
N ASP A 116 -2.70 -30.56 -11.56
CA ASP A 116 -3.88 -31.24 -12.09
C ASP A 116 -4.88 -30.20 -12.65
N MET A 117 -4.81 -29.98 -13.97
CA MET A 117 -5.66 -29.01 -14.66
C MET A 117 -7.14 -29.43 -14.75
N GLU A 118 -7.44 -30.72 -14.58
CA GLU A 118 -8.81 -31.23 -14.59
C GLU A 118 -9.54 -30.83 -13.30
N ASP A 119 -8.90 -31.03 -12.14
CA ASP A 119 -9.45 -30.60 -10.84
C ASP A 119 -9.58 -29.08 -10.79
N VAL A 120 -8.58 -28.33 -11.27
CA VAL A 120 -8.63 -26.85 -11.37
C VAL A 120 -9.85 -26.39 -12.16
N THR A 121 -10.09 -26.98 -13.33
CA THR A 121 -11.23 -26.62 -14.19
C THR A 121 -12.58 -26.96 -13.55
N THR A 122 -12.66 -28.12 -12.89
CA THR A 122 -13.86 -28.58 -12.20
C THR A 122 -14.22 -27.67 -11.03
N ARG A 123 -13.22 -27.34 -10.19
CA ARG A 123 -13.39 -26.42 -9.06
C ARG A 123 -13.74 -25.01 -9.51
N PHE A 124 -13.07 -24.53 -10.55
CA PHE A 124 -13.36 -23.24 -11.17
C PHE A 124 -14.83 -23.15 -11.59
N LYS A 125 -15.33 -24.10 -12.40
CA LYS A 125 -16.72 -24.09 -12.88
C LYS A 125 -17.72 -24.02 -11.71
N LYS A 126 -17.55 -24.89 -10.72
CA LYS A 126 -18.41 -24.92 -9.53
C LYS A 126 -18.42 -23.60 -8.78
N LEU A 127 -17.24 -23.05 -8.47
CA LEU A 127 -17.13 -21.79 -7.73
C LEU A 127 -17.60 -20.59 -8.54
N PHE A 128 -17.36 -20.58 -9.85
CA PHE A 128 -17.77 -19.51 -10.75
C PHE A 128 -19.31 -19.45 -10.90
N ASP A 129 -19.96 -20.61 -11.06
CA ASP A 129 -21.41 -20.70 -11.22
C ASP A 129 -22.17 -20.35 -9.95
N VAL A 130 -21.66 -20.76 -8.78
CA VAL A 130 -22.26 -20.45 -7.47
C VAL A 130 -22.12 -18.95 -7.14
N ASN A 131 -21.07 -18.30 -7.63
CA ASN A 131 -20.83 -16.87 -7.38
C ASN A 131 -21.34 -15.96 -8.51
N ASP A 132 -22.13 -16.47 -9.46
CA ASP A 132 -22.72 -15.67 -10.53
C ASP A 132 -23.58 -14.53 -9.95
N PRO A 133 -23.25 -13.24 -10.23
CA PRO A 133 -24.02 -12.10 -9.76
C PRO A 133 -25.50 -12.16 -10.16
N LYS A 134 -25.81 -12.78 -11.30
CA LYS A 134 -27.20 -12.94 -11.78
C LYS A 134 -28.02 -13.89 -10.91
N LYS A 135 -27.37 -14.78 -10.17
CA LYS A 135 -27.99 -15.76 -9.25
C LYS A 135 -27.90 -15.32 -7.79
N GLY A 136 -27.54 -14.06 -7.52
CA GLY A 136 -27.34 -13.53 -6.17
C GLY A 136 -25.93 -13.77 -5.59
N GLY A 137 -24.97 -14.19 -6.43
CA GLY A 137 -23.56 -14.30 -6.06
C GLY A 137 -22.82 -12.95 -6.05
N SER A 138 -21.54 -12.98 -5.71
CA SER A 138 -20.70 -11.77 -5.68
C SER A 138 -19.79 -11.68 -6.89
N PHE A 139 -19.89 -10.58 -7.63
CA PHE A 139 -19.00 -10.27 -8.75
C PHE A 139 -17.53 -10.23 -8.32
N TYR A 140 -17.27 -9.78 -7.09
CA TYR A 140 -15.93 -9.75 -6.53
C TYR A 140 -15.35 -11.16 -6.37
N LEU A 141 -16.14 -12.08 -5.80
CA LEU A 141 -15.72 -13.47 -5.60
C LEU A 141 -15.56 -14.18 -6.94
N GLN A 142 -16.49 -13.98 -7.88
CA GLN A 142 -16.38 -14.49 -9.24
C GLN A 142 -15.09 -13.99 -9.93
N SER A 143 -14.79 -12.70 -9.80
CA SER A 143 -13.55 -12.12 -10.32
C SER A 143 -12.30 -12.74 -9.69
N LYS A 144 -12.31 -13.01 -8.37
CA LYS A 144 -11.18 -13.67 -7.67
C LYS A 144 -10.97 -15.11 -8.12
N VAL A 145 -12.06 -15.85 -8.32
CA VAL A 145 -12.02 -17.23 -8.85
C VAL A 145 -11.44 -17.27 -10.26
N LEU A 146 -11.82 -16.32 -11.12
CA LEU A 146 -11.25 -16.19 -12.47
C LEU A 146 -9.74 -15.90 -12.41
N ARG A 147 -9.32 -14.92 -11.62
CA ARG A 147 -7.90 -14.56 -11.45
C ARG A 147 -7.06 -15.74 -10.92
N ALA A 148 -7.63 -16.54 -10.03
CA ALA A 148 -6.95 -17.74 -9.52
C ALA A 148 -6.70 -18.77 -10.61
N ARG A 149 -7.68 -19.03 -11.49
CA ARG A 149 -7.50 -19.96 -12.62
C ARG A 149 -6.44 -19.45 -13.59
N GLU A 150 -6.53 -18.18 -14.00
CA GLU A 150 -5.55 -17.53 -14.88
C GLU A 150 -4.13 -17.62 -14.32
N ARG A 151 -3.98 -17.45 -12.99
CA ARG A 151 -2.69 -17.53 -12.31
C ARG A 151 -2.07 -18.92 -12.37
N ILE A 152 -2.88 -19.97 -12.20
CA ILE A 152 -2.43 -21.37 -12.25
C ILE A 152 -2.11 -21.78 -13.69
N GLU A 153 -2.98 -21.46 -14.65
CA GLU A 153 -2.77 -21.71 -16.09
C GLU A 153 -1.47 -21.09 -16.59
N SER A 154 -1.17 -19.86 -16.14
CA SER A 154 0.07 -19.16 -16.47
C SER A 154 1.32 -19.88 -15.94
N GLU A 155 1.28 -20.49 -14.75
CA GLU A 155 2.44 -21.24 -14.22
C GLU A 155 2.65 -22.55 -14.95
N VAL A 156 1.58 -23.26 -15.30
CA VAL A 156 1.69 -24.50 -16.08
C VAL A 156 2.32 -24.21 -17.43
N ARG A 157 1.83 -23.18 -18.15
CA ARG A 157 2.43 -22.78 -19.43
C ARG A 157 3.90 -22.38 -19.29
N LYS A 158 4.24 -21.64 -18.24
CA LYS A 158 5.64 -21.26 -17.98
C LYS A 158 6.53 -22.47 -17.67
N ALA A 159 6.02 -23.44 -16.93
CA ALA A 159 6.73 -24.69 -16.64
C ALA A 159 6.99 -25.47 -17.94
N GLU A 160 5.99 -25.61 -18.81
CA GLU A 160 6.13 -26.25 -20.13
C GLU A 160 7.15 -25.53 -21.02
N GLU A 161 7.10 -24.19 -21.09
CA GLU A 161 8.08 -23.37 -21.85
C GLU A 161 9.50 -23.44 -21.28
N ALA A 162 9.63 -23.59 -19.96
CA ALA A 162 10.93 -23.76 -19.30
C ALA A 162 11.51 -25.14 -19.59
N GLU A 163 10.69 -26.19 -19.50
CA GLU A 163 11.08 -27.56 -19.85
C GLU A 163 11.52 -27.65 -21.32
N SER A 164 10.75 -27.09 -22.26
CA SER A 164 11.12 -27.10 -23.68
C SER A 164 12.41 -26.32 -23.95
N ARG A 165 12.62 -25.20 -23.25
CA ARG A 165 13.85 -24.41 -23.38
C ARG A 165 15.06 -25.13 -22.79
N GLU A 166 14.90 -25.83 -21.67
CA GLU A 166 15.94 -26.66 -21.08
C GLU A 166 16.31 -27.84 -22.00
N GLU A 167 15.33 -28.44 -22.67
CA GLU A 167 15.54 -29.46 -23.69
C GLU A 167 16.30 -28.90 -24.91
N GLU A 168 15.94 -27.71 -25.41
CA GLU A 168 16.66 -27.03 -26.50
C GLU A 168 18.12 -26.68 -26.11
N LEU A 169 18.33 -26.19 -24.89
CA LEU A 169 19.67 -25.90 -24.36
C LEU A 169 20.51 -27.17 -24.22
N LYS A 170 19.89 -28.28 -23.78
CA LYS A 170 20.54 -29.59 -23.63
C LYS A 170 20.79 -30.28 -24.97
N ALA A 171 19.96 -30.02 -25.98
CA ALA A 171 20.08 -30.56 -27.34
C ALA A 171 21.13 -29.85 -28.21
N GLY A 172 21.81 -28.83 -27.67
CA GLY A 172 22.91 -28.15 -28.36
C GLY A 172 22.42 -26.97 -29.21
N TRP A 173 22.50 -25.78 -28.60
CA TRP A 173 22.23 -24.49 -29.21
C TRP A 173 23.00 -24.29 -30.54
N LYS A 174 22.28 -24.19 -31.67
CA LYS A 174 22.83 -23.69 -32.96
C LYS A 174 22.22 -22.32 -33.26
N PRO A 175 22.95 -21.20 -33.07
CA PRO A 175 22.45 -19.91 -33.46
C PRO A 175 22.34 -19.87 -34.99
N LYS A 176 21.16 -19.54 -35.51
CA LYS A 176 21.03 -19.15 -36.93
C LYS A 176 21.69 -17.78 -37.07
N SER A 177 22.80 -17.74 -37.82
CA SER A 177 23.39 -16.52 -38.38
C SER A 177 22.47 -15.89 -39.42
#